data_AF-A0A834XG85-F1
#
_entry.id   AF-A0A834XG85-F1
#
_cell.length_a   1.000
_cell.length_b   1.000
_cell.length_c   1.000
_cell.angle_alpha   90.00
_cell.angle_beta   90.00
_cell.angle_gamma   90.00
#
_symmetry.space_group_name_H-M   'P 1'
#
loop_
_entity.id
_entity.type
_entity.pdbx_description
1 polymer ?
#
loop_
_entity_poly.entity_id
_entity_poly.type
_entity_poly.pdbx_seq_one_letter_code
_entity_poly.pdbx_strand_id
1 'polypeptide(L)'
;MVPYETIEEAEAALGRGLSVAEKVWFKYSANKSDFLLHCHNILFLCFFYSLASLPYVFIELHRPNKFNKYKIQPKVENTLRDMIKCYKYVIHTFVLSVGPLQIISYPTIKLLGIRTDLSLPSVWELLFQLLVYVIIEDFSNYWIHRLLHGPWAYENIHKVHHEYKAPIGLAAPYAHWAEILILGFPSFLGPALVPGHIVTYWLWFVLRQLEAIETHSGDTNTKRRP
;
A
#
# COMPACT_ATOMS: atom_id res chain seq x y z
N MET A 1 -8.97 8.77 -19.51
CA MET A 1 -9.15 10.22 -19.27
C MET A 1 -10.63 10.48 -19.35
N VAL A 2 -11.19 11.27 -18.43
CA VAL A 2 -12.60 11.67 -18.53
C VAL A 2 -12.74 12.57 -19.76
N PRO A 3 -13.55 12.19 -20.78
CA PRO A 3 -13.53 12.86 -22.09
C PRO A 3 -14.43 14.10 -22.15
N TYR A 4 -14.87 14.64 -21.01
CA TYR A 4 -15.83 15.74 -20.95
C TYR A 4 -15.22 16.98 -20.28
N GLU A 5 -15.57 18.16 -20.77
CA GLU A 5 -15.10 19.45 -20.26
C GLU A 5 -15.92 19.94 -19.06
N THR A 6 -17.22 19.60 -19.04
CA THR A 6 -18.16 20.04 -18.00
C THR A 6 -18.97 18.89 -17.41
N ILE A 7 -19.56 19.13 -16.23
CA ILE A 7 -20.47 18.17 -15.60
C ILE A 7 -21.73 18.02 -16.46
N GLU A 8 -22.23 19.11 -17.03
CA GLU A 8 -23.42 19.13 -17.87
C GLU A 8 -23.24 18.28 -19.14
N GLU A 9 -22.06 18.38 -19.77
CA GLU A 9 -21.69 17.54 -20.91
C GLU A 9 -21.64 16.06 -20.52
N ALA A 10 -21.01 15.75 -19.38
CA ALA A 10 -20.92 14.39 -18.87
C ALA A 10 -22.31 13.80 -18.53
N GLU A 11 -23.18 14.56 -17.87
CA GLU A 11 -24.55 14.17 -17.55
C GLU A 11 -25.39 13.95 -18.81
N ALA A 12 -25.25 14.82 -19.81
CA ALA A 12 -25.90 14.69 -21.10
C ALA A 12 -25.45 13.42 -21.85
N ALA A 13 -24.14 13.15 -21.88
CA ALA A 13 -23.57 11.97 -22.54
C ALA A 13 -23.99 10.65 -21.87
N LEU A 14 -24.12 10.65 -20.53
CA LEU A 14 -24.54 9.47 -19.76
C LEU A 14 -26.06 9.28 -19.70
N GLY A 15 -26.85 10.28 -20.10
CA GLY A 15 -28.31 10.27 -20.00
C GLY A 15 -28.83 10.23 -18.56
N ARG A 16 -28.00 10.60 -17.58
CA ARG A 16 -28.34 10.65 -16.15
C ARG A 16 -27.51 11.69 -15.41
N GLY A 17 -28.02 12.16 -14.27
CA GLY A 17 -27.25 12.97 -13.34
C GLY A 17 -26.05 12.20 -12.76
N LEU A 18 -24.95 12.90 -12.51
CA LEU A 18 -23.81 12.34 -11.79
C LEU A 18 -24.13 12.28 -10.30
N SER A 19 -23.72 11.19 -9.66
CA SER A 19 -23.69 11.10 -8.21
C SER A 19 -22.71 12.12 -7.61
N VAL A 20 -22.83 12.38 -6.30
CA VAL A 20 -21.89 13.27 -5.59
C VAL A 20 -20.45 12.78 -5.74
N ALA A 21 -20.23 11.46 -5.63
CA ALA A 21 -18.92 10.86 -5.77
C ALA A 21 -18.35 11.05 -7.19
N GLU A 22 -19.17 10.87 -8.23
CA GLU A 22 -18.76 11.11 -9.62
C GLU A 22 -18.46 12.58 -9.87
N LYS A 23 -19.20 13.52 -9.27
CA LYS A 23 -18.91 14.97 -9.37
C LYS A 23 -17.57 15.32 -8.70
N VAL A 24 -17.27 14.72 -7.56
CA VAL A 24 -15.96 14.88 -6.89
C VAL A 24 -14.85 14.27 -7.74
N TRP A 25 -15.06 13.06 -8.26
CA TRP A 25 -14.12 12.40 -9.14
C TRP A 25 -13.85 13.23 -10.39
N PHE A 26 -14.90 13.71 -11.07
CA PHE A 26 -14.82 14.59 -12.23
C PHE A 26 -13.94 15.82 -11.94
N LYS A 27 -14.26 16.57 -10.88
CA LYS A 27 -13.48 17.76 -10.48
C LYS A 27 -12.01 17.42 -10.21
N TYR A 28 -11.73 16.24 -9.70
CA TYR A 28 -10.38 15.78 -9.42
C TYR A 28 -9.65 15.30 -10.67
N SER A 29 -10.29 14.58 -11.58
CA SER A 29 -9.64 13.84 -12.67
C SER A 29 -9.73 14.51 -14.04
N ALA A 30 -10.68 15.42 -14.28
CA ALA A 30 -10.96 15.98 -15.61
C ALA A 30 -9.73 16.64 -16.27
N ASN A 31 -8.85 17.28 -15.48
CA ASN A 31 -7.65 17.94 -15.99
C ASN A 31 -6.37 17.08 -15.89
N LYS A 32 -6.49 15.77 -15.68
CA LYS A 32 -5.35 14.87 -15.47
C LYS A 32 -5.32 13.79 -16.53
N SER A 33 -4.13 13.51 -17.05
CA SER A 33 -3.91 12.32 -17.86
C SER A 33 -3.98 11.06 -17.00
N ASP A 34 -4.32 9.93 -17.62
CA ASP A 34 -4.32 8.64 -16.93
C ASP A 34 -2.95 8.29 -16.36
N PHE A 35 -1.88 8.70 -17.05
CA PHE A 35 -0.52 8.60 -16.55
C PHE A 35 -0.31 9.40 -15.27
N LEU A 36 -0.78 10.65 -15.24
CA LEU A 36 -0.65 11.48 -14.04
C LEU A 36 -1.47 10.89 -12.88
N LEU A 37 -2.68 10.42 -13.12
CA LEU A 37 -3.48 9.69 -12.12
C LEU A 37 -2.72 8.46 -11.61
N HIS A 38 -2.15 7.64 -12.51
CA HIS A 38 -1.32 6.51 -12.11
C HIS A 38 -0.12 6.91 -11.25
N CYS A 39 0.56 8.02 -11.54
CA CYS A 39 1.66 8.52 -10.71
C CYS A 39 1.24 8.93 -9.28
N HIS A 40 -0.06 9.16 -9.01
CA HIS A 40 -0.52 9.41 -7.64
C HIS A 40 -0.34 8.21 -6.72
N ASN A 41 -0.18 6.99 -7.26
CA ASN A 41 0.15 5.80 -6.46
C ASN A 41 1.36 6.02 -5.55
N ILE A 42 2.39 6.70 -6.02
CA ILE A 42 3.62 6.98 -5.26
C ILE A 42 3.34 8.00 -4.16
N LEU A 43 2.58 9.04 -4.49
CA LEU A 43 2.21 10.08 -3.54
C LEU A 43 1.36 9.49 -2.42
N PHE A 44 0.38 8.66 -2.76
CA PHE A 44 -0.47 7.97 -1.81
C PHE A 44 0.30 6.95 -0.99
N LEU A 45 1.19 6.16 -1.61
CA LEU A 45 2.09 5.25 -0.91
C LEU A 45 2.87 5.99 0.19
N CYS A 46 3.56 7.07 -0.17
CA CYS A 46 4.33 7.85 0.80
C CYS A 46 3.42 8.50 1.85
N PHE A 47 2.35 9.19 1.44
CA PHE A 47 1.47 9.92 2.34
C PHE A 47 0.78 9.00 3.35
N PHE A 48 0.13 7.93 2.89
CA PHE A 48 -0.61 7.02 3.77
C PHE A 48 0.33 6.19 4.65
N TYR A 49 1.49 5.76 4.14
CA TYR A 49 2.50 5.13 5.00
C TYR A 49 2.95 6.07 6.13
N SER A 50 3.29 7.33 5.79
CA SER A 50 3.71 8.32 6.79
C SER A 50 2.62 8.55 7.83
N LEU A 51 1.38 8.78 7.39
CA LEU A 51 0.24 9.03 8.26
C LEU A 51 -0.10 7.84 9.15
N ALA A 52 -0.19 6.64 8.56
CA ALA A 52 -0.54 5.41 9.26
C ALA A 52 0.52 4.97 10.27
N SER A 53 1.78 5.35 10.06
CA SER A 53 2.86 5.05 11.00
C SER A 53 2.84 5.95 12.24
N LEU A 54 2.25 7.16 12.18
CA LEU A 54 2.28 8.12 13.29
C LEU A 54 1.68 7.59 14.60
N PRO A 55 0.50 6.92 14.61
CA PRO A 55 -0.04 6.33 15.84
C PRO A 55 0.92 5.33 16.49
N TYR A 56 1.58 4.48 15.68
CA TYR A 56 2.53 3.48 16.20
C TYR A 56 3.80 4.11 16.74
N VAL A 57 4.31 5.17 16.10
CA VAL A 57 5.43 5.97 16.63
C VAL A 57 5.04 6.63 17.95
N PHE A 58 3.84 7.21 18.04
CA PHE A 58 3.35 7.83 19.26
C PHE A 58 3.24 6.82 20.41
N ILE A 59 2.67 5.65 20.12
CA ILE A 59 2.56 4.54 21.07
C ILE A 59 3.96 4.09 21.52
N GLU A 60 4.90 3.86 20.60
CA GLU A 60 6.25 3.41 20.94
C GLU A 60 6.98 4.40 21.87
N LEU A 61 6.80 5.72 21.69
CA LEU A 61 7.45 6.75 22.49
C LEU A 61 6.77 7.01 23.85
N HIS A 62 5.45 6.84 23.95
CA HIS A 62 4.68 7.25 25.12
C HIS A 62 4.03 6.08 25.86
N ARG A 63 4.35 4.83 25.49
CA ARG A 63 3.79 3.63 26.10
C ARG A 63 4.12 3.58 27.60
N PRO A 64 3.11 3.55 28.49
CA PRO A 64 3.36 3.32 29.91
C PRO A 64 3.85 1.88 30.16
N ASN A 65 4.83 1.71 31.06
CA ASN A 65 5.46 0.41 31.38
C ASN A 65 4.47 -0.74 31.66
N LYS A 66 3.29 -0.44 32.23
CA LYS A 66 2.22 -1.43 32.50
C LYS A 66 1.67 -2.11 31.24
N PHE A 67 1.84 -1.50 30.08
CA PHE A 67 1.42 -2.03 28.77
C PHE A 67 2.56 -2.74 28.03
N ASN A 68 3.80 -2.76 28.55
CA ASN A 68 4.91 -3.49 27.93
C ASN A 68 4.62 -5.01 27.86
N LYS A 69 3.75 -5.53 28.73
CA LYS A 69 3.29 -6.94 28.67
C LYS A 69 2.56 -7.31 27.37
N TYR A 70 2.09 -6.33 26.59
CA TYR A 70 1.44 -6.56 25.30
C TYR A 70 2.41 -6.50 24.12
N LYS A 71 3.66 -6.04 24.34
CA LYS A 71 4.73 -6.11 23.35
C LYS A 71 5.21 -7.54 23.19
N ILE A 72 5.41 -7.96 21.95
CA ILE A 72 6.05 -9.23 21.62
C ILE A 72 7.49 -9.25 22.14
N GLN A 73 8.19 -8.10 22.07
CA GLN A 73 9.58 -7.95 22.53
C GLN A 73 9.74 -6.78 23.51
N PRO A 74 9.37 -6.95 24.79
CA PRO A 74 9.32 -5.86 25.77
C PRO A 74 10.70 -5.35 26.22
N LYS A 75 11.79 -6.04 25.87
CA LYS A 75 13.17 -5.69 26.27
C LYS A 75 13.92 -4.83 25.25
N VAL A 76 13.29 -4.53 24.12
CA VAL A 76 13.89 -3.72 23.05
C VAL A 76 13.10 -2.42 22.95
N GLU A 77 13.81 -1.31 23.07
CA GLU A 77 13.26 0.04 22.95
C GLU A 77 13.82 0.70 21.69
N ASN A 78 12.94 1.27 20.87
CA ASN A 78 13.35 2.00 19.68
C ASN A 78 13.40 3.50 20.00
N THR A 79 14.56 4.13 19.80
CA THR A 79 14.68 5.57 20.02
C THR A 79 14.02 6.36 18.88
N LEU A 80 13.60 7.61 19.15
CA LEU A 80 13.12 8.51 18.10
C LEU A 80 14.14 8.68 16.96
N ARG A 81 15.43 8.70 17.30
CA ARG A 81 16.52 8.80 16.31
C ARG A 81 16.52 7.60 15.35
N ASP A 82 16.33 6.40 15.87
CA ASP A 82 16.32 5.17 15.06
C ASP A 82 15.05 5.10 14.20
N MET A 83 13.90 5.50 14.75
CA MET A 83 12.66 5.64 13.97
C MET A 83 12.80 6.65 12.83
N ILE A 84 13.40 7.82 13.06
CA ILE A 84 13.64 8.80 11.97
C ILE A 84 14.58 8.24 10.90
N LYS A 85 15.62 7.49 11.29
CA LYS A 85 16.51 6.82 10.34
C LYS A 85 15.76 5.76 9.52
N CYS A 86 14.96 4.93 10.17
CA CYS A 86 14.08 3.94 9.53
C CYS A 86 13.16 4.60 8.50
N TYR A 87 12.44 5.64 8.93
CA TYR A 87 11.52 6.39 8.06
C TYR A 87 12.23 6.97 6.84
N LYS A 88 13.38 7.63 7.02
CA LYS A 88 14.16 8.18 5.91
C LYS A 88 14.60 7.10 4.93
N TYR A 89 15.05 5.96 5.43
CA TYR A 89 15.43 4.82 4.60
C TYR A 89 14.25 4.31 3.78
N VAL A 90 13.10 4.09 4.41
CA VAL A 90 11.87 3.63 3.73
C VAL A 90 11.43 4.61 2.65
N ILE A 91 11.33 5.91 2.97
CA ILE A 91 10.91 6.92 1.98
C ILE A 91 11.90 6.98 0.82
N HIS A 92 13.21 6.87 1.10
CA HIS A 92 14.22 6.81 0.06
C HIS A 92 14.04 5.59 -0.86
N THR A 93 13.79 4.40 -0.30
CA THR A 93 13.51 3.19 -1.06
C THR A 93 12.20 3.28 -1.85
N PHE A 94 11.15 3.88 -1.29
CA PHE A 94 9.90 4.13 -2.01
C PHE A 94 10.12 5.05 -3.22
N VAL A 95 10.83 6.16 -3.03
CA VAL A 95 11.05 7.13 -4.10
C VAL A 95 12.02 6.61 -5.17
N LEU A 96 13.09 5.92 -4.78
CA LEU A 96 14.13 5.49 -5.72
C LEU A 96 13.92 4.10 -6.33
N SER A 97 13.14 3.23 -5.70
CA SER A 97 12.90 1.87 -6.20
C SER A 97 11.46 1.67 -6.64
N VAL A 98 10.49 1.96 -5.76
CA VAL A 98 9.07 1.77 -6.09
C VAL A 98 8.58 2.83 -7.09
N GLY A 99 9.04 4.08 -6.96
CA GLY A 99 8.68 5.18 -7.85
C GLY A 99 9.00 4.91 -9.33
N PRO A 100 10.26 4.59 -9.68
CA PRO A 100 10.61 4.23 -11.05
C PRO A 100 9.84 3.02 -11.57
N LEU A 101 9.67 1.97 -10.75
CA LEU A 101 8.89 0.79 -11.14
C LEU A 101 7.46 1.19 -11.52
N GLN A 102 6.81 2.02 -10.70
CA GLN A 102 5.44 2.48 -10.95
C GLN A 102 5.36 3.30 -12.25
N ILE A 103 6.31 4.22 -12.50
CA ILE A 103 6.36 4.99 -13.75
C ILE A 103 6.52 4.06 -14.96
N ILE A 104 7.46 3.12 -14.90
CA ILE A 104 7.76 2.17 -15.97
C ILE A 104 6.59 1.20 -16.21
N SER A 105 5.84 0.86 -15.17
CA SER A 105 4.72 -0.08 -15.25
C SER A 105 3.45 0.48 -15.92
N TYR A 106 3.36 1.79 -16.16
CA TYR A 106 2.14 2.41 -16.69
C TYR A 106 1.59 1.77 -17.98
N PRO A 107 2.42 1.43 -19.00
CA PRO A 107 1.92 0.74 -20.19
C PRO A 107 1.24 -0.59 -19.85
N THR A 108 1.80 -1.35 -18.90
CA THR A 108 1.21 -2.61 -18.41
C THR A 108 -0.12 -2.35 -17.72
N ILE A 109 -0.20 -1.34 -16.84
CA ILE A 109 -1.44 -0.96 -16.16
C ILE A 109 -2.54 -0.58 -17.15
N LYS A 110 -2.19 0.14 -18.21
CA LYS A 110 -3.11 0.47 -19.31
C LYS A 110 -3.54 -0.78 -20.09
N LEU A 111 -2.60 -1.69 -20.37
CA LEU A 111 -2.86 -2.95 -21.08
C LEU A 111 -3.79 -3.87 -20.27
N LEU A 112 -3.63 -3.92 -18.95
CA LEU A 112 -4.51 -4.66 -18.04
C LEU A 112 -5.93 -4.09 -17.97
N GLY A 113 -6.16 -2.88 -18.48
CA GLY A 113 -7.50 -2.28 -18.50
C GLY A 113 -7.92 -1.63 -17.19
N ILE A 114 -6.97 -1.22 -16.34
CA ILE A 114 -7.30 -0.38 -15.17
C ILE A 114 -7.90 0.93 -15.66
N ARG A 115 -9.16 1.16 -15.29
CA ARG A 115 -9.98 2.25 -15.83
C ARG A 115 -9.91 3.50 -14.96
N THR A 116 -9.98 4.66 -15.60
CA THR A 116 -10.00 6.01 -14.98
C THR A 116 -11.23 6.80 -15.41
N ASP A 117 -12.23 6.09 -15.95
CA ASP A 117 -13.44 6.68 -16.50
C ASP A 117 -14.33 7.31 -15.41
N LEU A 118 -15.42 7.95 -15.82
CA LEU A 118 -16.28 8.67 -14.89
C LEU A 118 -17.14 7.73 -14.01
N SER A 119 -17.46 6.54 -14.50
CA SER A 119 -18.33 5.60 -13.81
C SER A 119 -17.57 4.91 -12.69
N LEU A 120 -17.73 5.41 -11.46
CA LEU A 120 -17.10 4.82 -10.29
C LEU A 120 -17.56 3.36 -10.07
N PRO A 121 -16.70 2.51 -9.47
CA PRO A 121 -17.06 1.13 -9.20
C PRO A 121 -18.24 1.08 -8.23
N SER A 122 -19.15 0.14 -8.47
CA SER A 122 -20.20 -0.13 -7.47
C SER A 122 -19.56 -0.67 -6.18
N VAL A 123 -20.25 -0.54 -5.05
CA VAL A 123 -19.76 -1.11 -3.78
C VAL A 123 -19.49 -2.61 -3.91
N TRP A 124 -20.33 -3.34 -4.63
CA TRP A 124 -20.15 -4.78 -4.84
C TRP A 124 -18.98 -5.11 -5.75
N GLU A 125 -18.76 -4.34 -6.82
CA GLU A 125 -17.59 -4.47 -7.68
C GLU A 125 -16.30 -4.26 -6.87
N LEU A 126 -16.27 -3.19 -6.07
CA LEU A 126 -15.14 -2.86 -5.20
C LEU A 126 -14.88 -3.98 -4.17
N LEU A 127 -15.90 -4.46 -3.47
CA LEU A 127 -15.76 -5.52 -2.46
C LEU A 127 -15.28 -6.84 -3.09
N PHE A 128 -15.82 -7.23 -4.25
CA PHE A 128 -15.40 -8.43 -4.96
C PHE A 128 -13.94 -8.32 -5.42
N GLN A 129 -13.55 -7.18 -6.03
CA GLN A 129 -12.17 -6.92 -6.44
C GLN A 129 -11.22 -7.00 -5.24
N LEU A 130 -11.52 -6.30 -4.13
CA LEU A 130 -10.69 -6.34 -2.93
C LEU A 130 -10.58 -7.75 -2.34
N LEU A 131 -11.66 -8.54 -2.33
CA LEU A 131 -11.62 -9.93 -1.86
C LEU A 131 -10.64 -10.78 -2.69
N VAL A 132 -10.73 -10.69 -4.02
CA VAL A 132 -9.80 -11.38 -4.92
C VAL A 132 -8.38 -10.91 -4.69
N TYR A 133 -8.16 -9.60 -4.55
CA TYR A 133 -6.84 -9.04 -4.35
C TYR A 133 -6.19 -9.54 -3.06
N VAL A 134 -6.93 -9.56 -1.95
CA VAL A 134 -6.46 -10.11 -0.66
C VAL A 134 -6.06 -11.58 -0.81
N ILE A 135 -6.92 -12.42 -1.39
CA ILE A 135 -6.65 -13.86 -1.50
C ILE A 135 -5.40 -14.13 -2.35
N ILE A 136 -5.29 -13.48 -3.50
CA ILE A 136 -4.18 -13.69 -4.43
C ILE A 136 -2.87 -13.14 -3.87
N GLU A 137 -2.93 -11.96 -3.25
CA GLU A 137 -1.76 -11.34 -2.65
C GLU A 137 -1.26 -12.14 -1.46
N ASP A 138 -2.12 -12.51 -0.51
CA ASP A 138 -1.73 -13.28 0.69
C ASP A 138 -1.11 -14.63 0.30
N PHE A 139 -1.76 -15.37 -0.60
CA PHE A 139 -1.24 -16.64 -1.09
C PHE A 139 0.13 -16.49 -1.76
N SER A 140 0.27 -15.52 -2.68
CA SER A 140 1.50 -15.35 -3.45
C SER A 140 2.63 -14.79 -2.59
N ASN A 141 2.31 -13.84 -1.71
CA ASN A 141 3.23 -13.23 -0.77
C ASN A 141 3.80 -14.29 0.18
N TYR A 142 2.96 -15.16 0.75
CA TYR A 142 3.40 -16.27 1.61
C TYR A 142 4.49 -17.12 0.95
N TRP A 143 4.25 -17.57 -0.30
CA TRP A 143 5.21 -18.44 -0.98
C TRP A 143 6.50 -17.72 -1.35
N ILE A 144 6.41 -16.48 -1.85
CA ILE A 144 7.59 -15.70 -2.22
C ILE A 144 8.41 -15.34 -0.98
N HIS A 145 7.74 -14.93 0.11
CA HIS A 145 8.38 -14.67 1.38
C HIS A 145 9.08 -15.92 1.93
N ARG A 146 8.43 -17.08 1.86
CA ARG A 146 9.06 -18.36 2.22
C ARG A 146 10.30 -18.68 1.37
N LEU A 147 10.30 -18.33 0.08
CA LEU A 147 11.48 -18.48 -0.79
C LEU A 147 12.60 -17.50 -0.41
N LEU A 148 12.27 -16.29 0.03
CA LEU A 148 13.25 -15.30 0.50
C LEU A 148 13.96 -15.74 1.78
N HIS A 149 13.35 -16.63 2.57
CA HIS A 149 14.00 -17.29 3.70
C HIS A 149 14.96 -18.43 3.30
N GLY A 150 15.10 -18.76 2.01
CA GLY A 150 16.13 -19.68 1.54
C GLY A 150 17.54 -19.13 1.79
N PRO A 151 18.58 -19.97 1.99
CA PRO A 151 19.88 -19.52 2.50
C PRO A 151 20.52 -18.36 1.72
N TRP A 152 20.49 -18.44 0.38
CA TRP A 152 21.07 -17.40 -0.46
C TRP A 152 20.25 -16.10 -0.43
N ALA A 153 18.93 -16.20 -0.59
CA ALA A 153 18.05 -15.03 -0.61
C ALA A 153 18.01 -14.36 0.77
N TYR A 154 18.09 -15.14 1.85
CA TYR A 154 18.13 -14.61 3.19
C TYR A 154 19.38 -13.75 3.39
N GLU A 155 20.57 -14.31 3.18
CA GLU A 155 21.81 -13.59 3.46
C GLU A 155 22.03 -12.34 2.57
N ASN A 156 21.54 -12.35 1.33
CA ASN A 156 21.79 -11.28 0.37
C ASN A 156 20.65 -10.27 0.23
N ILE A 157 19.42 -10.64 0.58
CA ILE A 157 18.23 -9.82 0.35
C ILE A 157 17.44 -9.68 1.67
N HIS A 158 16.95 -10.78 2.22
CA HIS A 158 15.96 -10.75 3.31
C HIS A 158 16.50 -10.37 4.68
N LYS A 159 17.82 -10.50 4.88
CA LYS A 159 18.47 -10.21 6.17
C LYS A 159 18.28 -8.77 6.64
N VAL A 160 18.25 -7.81 5.71
CA VAL A 160 18.02 -6.38 6.02
C VAL A 160 16.66 -6.19 6.68
N HIS A 161 15.63 -6.89 6.19
CA HIS A 161 14.28 -6.84 6.76
C HIS A 161 14.24 -7.35 8.21
N HIS A 162 15.10 -8.31 8.56
CA HIS A 162 15.23 -8.84 9.91
C HIS A 162 16.20 -8.09 10.83
N GLU A 163 16.79 -6.96 10.40
CA GLU A 163 17.65 -6.15 11.28
C GLU A 163 16.87 -5.54 12.45
N TYR A 164 15.61 -5.15 12.21
CA TYR A 164 14.69 -4.71 13.27
C TYR A 164 14.16 -5.92 14.03
N LYS A 165 14.94 -6.35 15.03
CA LYS A 165 14.57 -7.48 15.89
C LYS A 165 13.21 -7.26 16.54
N ALA A 166 12.95 -6.08 17.08
CA ALA A 166 11.66 -5.72 17.64
C ALA A 166 10.78 -5.03 16.60
N PRO A 167 9.66 -5.65 16.20
CA PRO A 167 8.77 -5.09 15.20
C PRO A 167 8.20 -3.74 15.70
N ILE A 168 8.32 -2.73 14.84
CA ILE A 168 7.59 -1.46 14.91
C ILE A 168 6.90 -1.28 13.56
N GLY A 169 5.65 -0.80 13.55
CA GLY A 169 4.88 -0.69 12.30
C GLY A 169 5.60 0.16 11.23
N LEU A 170 6.40 1.14 11.67
CA LEU A 170 7.27 1.95 10.83
C LEU A 170 8.33 1.14 10.06
N ALA A 171 8.81 0.04 10.63
CA ALA A 171 9.82 -0.82 10.02
C ALA A 171 9.20 -1.86 9.06
N ALA A 172 7.88 -1.89 8.88
CA ALA A 172 7.22 -2.85 7.98
C ALA A 172 7.84 -2.89 6.58
N PRO A 173 8.03 -1.74 5.88
CA PRO A 173 8.75 -1.69 4.60
C PRO A 173 10.26 -1.46 4.74
N TYR A 174 10.86 -1.60 5.92
CA TYR A 174 12.31 -1.54 6.05
C TYR A 174 12.90 -2.86 5.53
N ALA A 175 13.45 -2.83 4.31
CA ALA A 175 14.03 -4.00 3.67
C ALA A 175 15.00 -3.59 2.56
N HIS A 176 15.76 -4.56 2.05
CA HIS A 176 16.58 -4.36 0.86
C HIS A 176 15.70 -3.95 -0.33
N TRP A 177 16.17 -3.05 -1.20
CA TRP A 177 15.36 -2.54 -2.33
C TRP A 177 14.78 -3.66 -3.20
N ALA A 178 15.56 -4.73 -3.44
CA ALA A 178 15.12 -5.87 -4.24
C ALA A 178 13.97 -6.62 -3.56
N GLU A 179 13.99 -6.73 -2.24
CA GLU A 179 12.91 -7.35 -1.48
C GLU A 179 11.61 -6.57 -1.62
N ILE A 180 11.67 -5.24 -1.51
CA ILE A 180 10.50 -4.37 -1.69
C ILE A 180 9.86 -4.58 -3.06
N LEU A 181 10.66 -4.79 -4.12
CA LEU A 181 10.12 -5.07 -5.44
C LEU A 181 9.57 -6.51 -5.56
N ILE A 182 10.27 -7.49 -5.00
CA ILE A 182 9.89 -8.91 -5.04
C ILE A 182 8.60 -9.16 -4.24
N LEU A 183 8.52 -8.68 -3.00
CA LEU A 183 7.34 -8.79 -2.14
C LEU A 183 6.24 -7.79 -2.52
N GLY A 184 6.57 -6.71 -3.23
CA GLY A 184 5.59 -5.81 -3.81
C GLY A 184 4.87 -6.39 -5.02
N PHE A 185 5.50 -7.30 -5.77
CA PHE A 185 4.94 -7.89 -7.00
C PHE A 185 3.58 -8.60 -6.80
N PRO A 186 3.37 -9.44 -5.76
CA PRO A 186 2.06 -10.00 -5.41
C PRO A 186 0.89 -9.03 -5.42
N SER A 187 1.09 -7.79 -4.95
CA SER A 187 0.06 -6.76 -4.86
C SER A 187 -0.50 -6.34 -6.22
N PHE A 188 0.18 -6.64 -7.33
CA PHE A 188 -0.26 -6.36 -8.69
C PHE A 188 -1.01 -7.54 -9.34
N LEU A 189 -0.88 -8.76 -8.81
CA LEU A 189 -1.47 -9.96 -9.41
C LEU A 189 -3.00 -9.95 -9.37
N GLY A 190 -3.58 -9.55 -8.23
CA GLY A 190 -5.03 -9.39 -8.10
C GLY A 190 -5.60 -8.40 -9.13
N PRO A 191 -5.13 -7.14 -9.18
CA PRO A 191 -5.54 -6.17 -10.18
C PRO A 191 -5.28 -6.60 -11.63
N ALA A 192 -4.28 -7.46 -11.89
CA ALA A 192 -4.06 -8.02 -13.21
C ALA A 192 -5.10 -9.09 -13.60
N LEU A 193 -5.61 -9.84 -12.62
CA LEU A 193 -6.63 -10.88 -12.85
C LEU A 193 -8.05 -10.31 -12.98
N VAL A 194 -8.40 -9.36 -12.11
CA VAL A 194 -9.72 -8.69 -12.13
C VAL A 194 -9.52 -7.17 -12.15
N PRO A 195 -9.16 -6.58 -13.30
CA PRO A 195 -8.90 -5.15 -13.40
C PRO A 195 -10.13 -4.33 -13.03
N GLY A 196 -9.89 -3.23 -12.33
CA GLY A 196 -10.93 -2.36 -11.80
C GLY A 196 -10.67 -0.89 -12.06
N HIS A 197 -11.38 -0.04 -11.33
CA HIS A 197 -11.18 1.39 -11.37
C HIS A 197 -9.92 1.81 -10.60
N ILE A 198 -9.25 2.87 -11.03
CA ILE A 198 -8.03 3.40 -10.40
C ILE A 198 -8.25 3.77 -8.92
N VAL A 199 -9.48 4.12 -8.54
CA VAL A 199 -9.86 4.36 -7.14
C VAL A 199 -9.85 3.06 -6.32
N THR A 200 -10.34 1.94 -6.86
CA THR A 200 -10.19 0.62 -6.20
C THR A 200 -8.71 0.27 -6.09
N TYR A 201 -7.93 0.54 -7.14
CA TYR A 201 -6.49 0.30 -7.15
C TYR A 201 -5.77 1.10 -6.05
N TRP A 202 -6.04 2.40 -5.91
CA TRP A 202 -5.49 3.22 -4.82
C TRP A 202 -5.91 2.73 -3.44
N LEU A 203 -7.21 2.43 -3.26
CA LEU A 203 -7.71 1.90 -1.99
C LEU A 203 -7.00 0.59 -1.63
N TRP A 204 -6.81 -0.30 -2.60
CA TRP A 204 -6.10 -1.56 -2.42
C TRP A 204 -4.68 -1.36 -1.88
N PHE A 205 -3.86 -0.51 -2.51
CA PHE A 205 -2.51 -0.25 -2.02
C PHE A 205 -2.50 0.42 -0.65
N VAL A 206 -3.47 1.29 -0.33
CA VAL A 206 -3.60 1.86 1.01
C VAL A 206 -3.91 0.79 2.05
N LEU A 207 -4.90 -0.08 1.78
CA LEU A 207 -5.26 -1.18 2.68
C LEU A 207 -4.10 -2.15 2.89
N ARG A 208 -3.34 -2.44 1.83
CA ARG A 208 -2.13 -3.27 1.95
C ARG A 208 -1.10 -2.62 2.86
N GLN A 209 -0.81 -1.34 2.69
CA GLN A 209 0.13 -0.65 3.59
C GLN A 209 -0.34 -0.66 5.04
N LEU A 210 -1.63 -0.46 5.29
CA LEU A 210 -2.20 -0.51 6.64
C LEU A 210 -2.03 -1.88 7.29
N GLU A 211 -2.34 -2.96 6.55
CA GLU A 211 -2.15 -4.34 7.01
C GLU A 211 -0.68 -4.64 7.31
N ALA A 212 0.24 -4.22 6.44
CA ALA A 212 1.67 -4.44 6.65
C ALA A 212 2.19 -3.72 7.90
N ILE A 213 1.74 -2.48 8.12
CA ILE A 213 2.09 -1.71 9.33
C ILE A 213 1.49 -2.38 10.57
N GLU A 214 0.24 -2.85 10.51
CA GLU A 214 -0.42 -3.52 11.63
C GLU A 214 0.29 -4.82 12.02
N THR A 215 0.63 -5.68 11.05
CA THR A 215 1.32 -6.95 11.29
C THR A 215 2.71 -6.76 11.90
N HIS A 216 3.37 -5.64 11.59
CA HIS A 216 4.68 -5.27 12.15
C HIS A 216 4.58 -4.34 13.36
N SER A 217 3.38 -4.06 13.89
CA SER A 217 3.21 -3.16 15.03
C SER A 217 3.85 -3.67 16.32
N GLY A 218 4.12 -4.98 16.40
CA GLY A 218 4.76 -5.61 17.55
C GLY A 218 3.88 -5.75 18.79
N ASP A 219 2.58 -5.48 18.63
CA ASP A 219 1.58 -5.61 19.67
C ASP A 219 0.76 -6.89 19.52
N THR A 220 0.61 -7.63 20.61
CA THR A 220 -0.31 -8.76 20.65
C THR A 220 -1.74 -8.23 20.78
N ASN A 221 -2.46 -8.12 19.67
CA ASN A 221 -3.91 -7.99 19.71
C ASN A 221 -4.47 -9.27 20.35
N THR A 222 -4.79 -9.22 21.63
CA THR A 222 -5.48 -10.25 22.43
C THR A 222 -4.83 -11.64 22.43
N LYS A 223 -4.14 -12.01 23.53
CA LYS A 223 -4.01 -13.39 24.06
C LYS A 223 -3.96 -14.56 23.04
N ARG A 224 -3.32 -14.43 21.88
CA ARG A 224 -2.89 -15.61 21.11
C ARG A 224 -1.59 -16.06 21.77
N ARG A 225 -1.77 -16.84 22.85
CA ARG A 225 -0.69 -17.68 23.40
C ARG A 225 -0.30 -18.69 22.31
N PRO A 226 0.99 -19.03 22.22
CA PRO A 226 1.55 -19.90 21.17
C PRO A 226 0.86 -21.26 21.10
#